data_AF-A0A8S1H6Q3-F1
#
_entry.id   AF-A0A8S1H6Q3-F1
#
_cell.length_a   1.000
_cell.length_b   1.000
_cell.length_c   1.000
_cell.angle_alpha   90.00
_cell.angle_beta   90.00
_cell.angle_gamma   90.00
#
_symmetry.space_group_name_H-M   'P 1'
#
loop_
_entity.id
_entity.type
_entity.pdbx_description
1 polymer ?
#
loop_
_entity_poly.entity_id
_entity_poly.type
_entity_poly.pdbx_seq_one_letter_code
_entity_poly.pdbx_strand_id
1 'polypeptide(L)'
;MLRRLLLLSACFASFAVAQYPITFGMMSKILPNADMAKTRTFLTSLNADKTLDDKKRRVNSWIPANFGSALIPNLQPYAKSDKAVKAALALLDHRNTVASFWTDLMPLLQKTFDATTATQYKQMWLRVDKTFDNEFFDVLNEWYAYCHYRSANNKRTALYNNIQTVSNKYANNSKLNWKVQGDDYWTPIYMSMLFGSW
;
A
#
# COMPACT_ATOMS: atom_id res chain seq x y z
N MET A 1 -36.32 -2.19 -2.80
CA MET A 1 -34.98 -2.25 -3.42
C MET A 1 -34.13 -0.98 -3.23
N LEU A 2 -34.69 0.20 -2.98
CA LEU A 2 -33.89 1.44 -2.79
C LEU A 2 -33.04 1.51 -1.50
N ARG A 3 -33.36 0.74 -0.44
CA ARG A 3 -32.61 0.82 0.83
C ARG A 3 -31.26 0.09 0.85
N ARG A 4 -30.98 -0.81 -0.10
CA ARG A 4 -29.70 -1.54 -0.16
C ARG A 4 -28.62 -0.88 -1.02
N LEU A 5 -28.99 0.07 -1.88
CA LEU A 5 -28.01 0.86 -2.66
C LEU A 5 -27.41 2.03 -1.88
N LEU A 6 -28.10 2.56 -0.87
CA LEU A 6 -27.60 3.65 -0.03
C LEU A 6 -26.49 3.22 0.94
N LEU A 7 -26.47 1.95 1.35
CA LEU A 7 -25.44 1.40 2.25
C LEU A 7 -24.08 1.17 1.56
N LEU A 8 -24.05 1.08 0.22
CA LEU A 8 -22.78 0.99 -0.52
C LEU A 8 -22.17 2.38 -0.82
N SER A 9 -22.99 3.43 -0.87
CA SER A 9 -22.54 4.81 -1.09
C SER A 9 -22.18 5.56 0.20
N ALA A 10 -22.67 5.13 1.36
CA ALA A 10 -22.41 5.81 2.64
C ALA A 10 -21.03 5.48 3.27
N CYS A 11 -20.30 4.47 2.79
CA CYS A 11 -18.94 4.16 3.27
C CYS A 11 -17.83 5.04 2.67
N PHE A 12 -18.17 5.97 1.77
CA PHE A 12 -17.18 6.83 1.10
C PHE A 12 -17.16 8.26 1.64
N ALA A 13 -17.92 8.55 2.70
CA ALA A 13 -17.88 9.83 3.39
C ALA A 13 -16.55 9.99 4.14
N SER A 14 -15.66 10.79 3.54
CA SER A 14 -14.66 11.61 4.23
C SER A 14 -13.90 10.94 5.37
N PHE A 15 -13.11 9.92 5.05
CA PHE A 15 -12.01 9.57 5.94
C PHE A 15 -10.87 10.54 5.65
N ALA A 16 -10.65 11.47 6.58
CA ALA A 16 -9.30 11.88 6.91
C ALA A 16 -8.57 10.62 7.40
N VAL A 17 -8.16 9.76 6.46
CA VAL A 17 -7.38 8.58 6.78
C VAL A 17 -6.02 9.12 7.20
N ALA A 18 -5.71 9.02 8.49
CA ALA A 18 -4.40 9.34 9.03
C ALA A 18 -3.27 8.57 8.30
N GLN A 19 -3.62 7.50 7.59
CA GLN A 19 -2.72 6.67 6.79
C GLN A 19 -3.50 5.88 5.73
N TYR A 20 -2.89 5.57 4.58
CA TYR A 20 -3.52 4.69 3.59
C TYR A 20 -3.75 3.27 4.15
N PRO A 21 -4.90 2.63 3.90
CA PRO A 21 -5.23 1.35 4.52
C PRO A 21 -4.27 0.24 4.06
N ILE A 22 -4.00 -0.71 4.97
CA ILE A 22 -3.28 -1.96 4.67
C ILE A 22 -4.30 -3.03 4.28
N THR A 23 -4.07 -3.69 3.15
CA THR A 23 -4.93 -4.78 2.67
C THR A 23 -4.53 -6.12 3.28
N PHE A 24 -5.49 -7.06 3.33
CA PHE A 24 -5.20 -8.41 3.80
C PHE A 24 -4.09 -9.08 2.98
N GLY A 25 -4.12 -8.92 1.65
CA GLY A 25 -3.11 -9.49 0.76
C GLY A 25 -1.70 -8.97 1.03
N MET A 26 -1.57 -7.71 1.48
CA MET A 26 -0.27 -7.16 1.86
C MET A 26 0.29 -7.83 3.11
N MET A 27 -0.55 -7.92 4.14
CA MET A 27 -0.14 -8.44 5.44
C MET A 27 0.00 -9.97 5.44
N SER A 28 -0.81 -10.72 4.70
CA SER A 28 -0.73 -12.19 4.66
C SER A 28 0.59 -12.70 4.09
N LYS A 29 1.21 -11.95 3.19
CA LYS A 29 2.52 -12.29 2.62
C LYS A 29 3.68 -11.95 3.59
N ILE A 30 3.50 -10.97 4.51
CA ILE A 30 4.40 -10.72 5.64
C ILE A 30 4.20 -11.75 6.76
N LEU A 31 2.96 -12.20 6.93
CA LEU A 31 2.51 -13.14 7.96
C LEU A 31 2.12 -14.50 7.36
N PRO A 32 3.02 -15.19 6.61
CA PRO A 32 2.65 -16.39 5.87
C PRO A 32 2.22 -17.56 6.77
N ASN A 33 2.60 -17.54 8.05
CA ASN A 33 2.35 -18.61 9.00
C ASN A 33 1.33 -18.25 10.09
N ALA A 34 0.80 -17.03 10.07
CA ALA A 34 -0.22 -16.62 11.01
C ALA A 34 -1.59 -17.16 10.58
N ASP A 35 -2.42 -17.52 11.56
CA ASP A 35 -3.79 -17.95 11.28
C ASP A 35 -4.56 -16.88 10.48
N MET A 36 -5.24 -17.30 9.42
CA MET A 36 -5.93 -16.38 8.50
C MET A 36 -7.06 -15.60 9.18
N ALA A 37 -7.85 -16.26 10.04
CA ALA A 37 -8.97 -15.60 10.71
C ALA A 37 -8.46 -14.55 11.69
N LYS A 38 -7.45 -14.92 12.50
CA LYS A 38 -6.76 -13.99 13.41
C LYS A 38 -6.12 -12.82 12.66
N THR A 39 -5.49 -13.09 11.52
CA THR A 39 -4.88 -12.06 10.67
C THR A 39 -5.92 -11.06 10.14
N ARG A 40 -7.10 -11.54 9.70
CA ARG A 40 -8.21 -10.65 9.28
C ARG A 40 -8.65 -9.72 10.41
N THR A 41 -8.88 -10.26 11.60
CA THR A 41 -9.26 -9.46 12.78
C THR A 41 -8.18 -8.45 13.14
N PHE A 42 -6.91 -8.87 13.14
CA PHE A 42 -5.77 -7.99 13.37
C PHE A 42 -5.74 -6.82 12.41
N LEU A 43 -5.92 -7.05 11.10
CA LEU A 43 -5.97 -5.96 10.11
C LEU A 43 -7.14 -5.00 10.33
N THR A 44 -8.32 -5.50 10.71
CA THR A 44 -9.45 -4.62 11.01
C THR A 44 -9.11 -3.68 12.16
N SER A 45 -8.54 -4.21 13.25
CA SER A 45 -8.12 -3.38 14.39
C SER A 45 -6.94 -2.46 14.04
N LEU A 46 -5.95 -2.95 13.30
CA LEU A 46 -4.80 -2.18 12.86
C LEU A 46 -5.22 -0.99 11.98
N ASN A 47 -6.16 -1.18 11.05
CA ASN A 47 -6.66 -0.11 10.21
C ASN A 47 -7.57 0.88 10.98
N ALA A 48 -8.21 0.44 12.07
CA ALA A 48 -9.01 1.31 12.95
C ALA A 48 -8.15 2.19 13.88
N ASP A 49 -6.90 1.82 14.16
CA ASP A 49 -5.98 2.65 14.94
C ASP A 49 -5.73 4.00 14.25
N LYS A 50 -5.76 5.08 15.04
CA LYS A 50 -5.76 6.47 14.54
C LYS A 50 -4.37 7.00 14.24
N THR A 51 -3.34 6.54 14.96
CA THR A 51 -1.98 7.04 14.83
C THR A 51 -1.03 5.97 14.33
N LEU A 52 0.09 6.38 13.71
CA LEU A 52 1.15 5.45 13.32
C LEU A 52 1.73 4.73 14.54
N ASP A 53 1.86 5.42 15.67
CA ASP A 53 2.42 4.84 16.90
C ASP A 53 1.52 3.76 17.51
N ASP A 54 0.20 3.95 17.48
CA ASP A 54 -0.75 2.92 17.92
C ASP A 54 -0.65 1.66 17.05
N LYS A 55 -0.55 1.84 15.73
CA LYS A 55 -0.39 0.73 14.78
C LYS A 55 0.94 0.00 15.00
N LYS A 56 2.03 0.74 15.17
CA LYS A 56 3.36 0.17 15.46
C LYS A 56 3.34 -0.60 16.78
N ARG A 57 2.66 -0.09 17.80
CA ARG A 57 2.48 -0.79 19.09
C ARG A 57 1.72 -2.10 18.90
N ARG A 58 0.62 -2.09 18.13
CA ARG A 58 -0.16 -3.29 17.82
C ARG A 58 0.65 -4.33 17.05
N VAL A 59 1.44 -3.90 16.06
CA VAL A 59 2.36 -4.78 15.32
C VAL A 59 3.36 -5.45 16.25
N ASN A 60 4.01 -4.67 17.12
CA ASN A 60 5.03 -5.16 18.04
C ASN A 60 4.47 -6.12 19.12
N SER A 61 3.20 -5.98 19.52
CA SER A 61 2.59 -6.89 20.49
C SER A 61 1.95 -8.12 19.84
N TRP A 62 1.26 -7.94 18.73
CA TRP A 62 0.41 -8.98 18.16
C TRP A 62 1.21 -10.01 17.37
N ILE A 63 2.17 -9.58 16.53
CA ILE A 63 2.90 -10.50 15.65
C ILE A 63 3.68 -11.54 16.46
N PRO A 64 4.50 -11.18 17.47
CA PRO A 64 5.23 -12.18 18.26
C PRO A 64 4.33 -13.24 18.91
N ALA A 65 3.12 -12.86 19.32
CA ALA A 65 2.17 -13.75 19.97
C ALA A 65 1.37 -14.64 18.99
N ASN A 66 1.35 -14.33 17.68
CA ASN A 66 0.42 -14.95 16.72
C ASN A 66 1.07 -15.38 15.40
N PHE A 67 2.39 -15.21 15.23
CA PHE A 67 3.07 -15.42 13.94
C PHE A 67 3.07 -16.88 13.45
N GLY A 68 2.93 -17.85 14.35
CA GLY A 68 3.04 -19.27 14.01
C GLY A 68 4.47 -19.70 13.66
N SER A 69 4.63 -20.95 13.20
CA SER A 69 5.91 -21.51 12.78
C SER A 69 5.90 -21.81 11.28
N ALA A 70 6.99 -21.49 10.59
CA ALA A 70 7.12 -21.77 9.17
C ALA A 70 7.27 -23.28 8.92
N LEU A 71 6.47 -23.83 8.00
CA LEU A 71 6.62 -25.22 7.54
C LEU A 71 7.91 -25.41 6.73
N ILE A 72 8.27 -24.42 5.89
CA ILE A 72 9.51 -24.42 5.11
C ILE A 72 10.18 -23.04 5.24
N PRO A 73 10.97 -22.80 6.31
CA PRO A 73 11.51 -21.48 6.61
C PRO A 73 12.38 -20.86 5.51
N ASN A 74 13.09 -21.68 4.74
CA ASN A 74 14.04 -21.22 3.72
C ASN A 74 13.36 -20.66 2.46
N LEU A 75 12.08 -20.96 2.24
CA LEU A 75 11.31 -20.46 1.09
C LEU A 75 10.45 -19.23 1.45
N GLN A 76 10.51 -18.78 2.71
CA GLN A 76 9.69 -17.68 3.21
C GLN A 76 10.60 -16.55 3.74
N PRO A 77 10.64 -15.37 3.09
CA PRO A 77 11.55 -14.27 3.45
C PRO A 77 11.29 -13.77 4.88
N TYR A 78 10.04 -13.90 5.33
CA TYR A 78 9.56 -13.47 6.63
C TYR A 78 9.33 -14.63 7.60
N ALA A 79 9.91 -15.82 7.38
CA ALA A 79 9.71 -17.02 8.22
C ALA A 79 9.97 -16.86 9.73
N LYS A 80 10.58 -15.76 10.16
CA LYS A 80 10.86 -15.45 11.57
C LYS A 80 10.04 -14.25 12.02
N SER A 81 9.52 -14.31 13.24
CA SER A 81 8.67 -13.26 13.81
C SER A 81 9.34 -11.89 13.83
N ASP A 82 10.64 -11.80 14.15
CA ASP A 82 11.40 -10.54 14.15
C ASP A 82 11.50 -9.92 12.74
N LYS A 83 11.71 -10.75 11.71
CA LYS A 83 11.69 -10.31 10.31
C LYS A 83 10.29 -9.84 9.89
N ALA A 84 9.25 -10.57 10.29
CA ALA A 84 7.87 -10.19 10.01
C ALA A 84 7.46 -8.88 10.70
N VAL A 85 7.88 -8.67 11.95
CA VAL A 85 7.70 -7.39 12.66
C VAL A 85 8.38 -6.26 11.91
N LYS A 86 9.67 -6.41 11.56
CA LYS A 86 10.41 -5.38 10.79
C LYS A 86 9.71 -5.04 9.48
N ALA A 87 9.25 -6.04 8.73
CA ALA A 87 8.53 -5.86 7.47
C ALA A 87 7.17 -5.17 7.67
N ALA A 88 6.40 -5.56 8.69
CA ALA A 88 5.12 -4.93 8.99
C ALA A 88 5.28 -3.46 9.44
N LEU A 89 6.33 -3.14 10.20
CA LEU A 89 6.67 -1.77 10.58
C LEU A 89 7.08 -0.93 9.36
N ALA A 90 7.89 -1.50 8.46
CA ALA A 90 8.28 -0.84 7.23
C ALA A 90 7.09 -0.59 6.30
N LEU A 91 6.16 -1.55 6.19
CA LEU A 91 4.88 -1.36 5.49
C LEU A 91 4.07 -0.21 6.10
N LEU A 92 4.00 -0.11 7.43
CA LEU A 92 3.33 1.02 8.08
C LEU A 92 4.02 2.34 7.73
N ASP A 93 5.33 2.45 7.87
CA ASP A 93 6.08 3.65 7.48
C ASP A 93 5.86 4.02 6.01
N HIS A 94 5.80 3.03 5.12
CA HIS A 94 5.47 3.19 3.71
C HIS A 94 4.08 3.79 3.51
N ARG A 95 3.02 3.17 4.07
CA ARG A 95 1.64 3.66 3.91
C ARG A 95 1.41 5.04 4.52
N ASN A 96 2.16 5.39 5.57
CA ASN A 96 2.15 6.74 6.15
C ASN A 96 2.79 7.76 5.20
N THR A 97 3.87 7.37 4.52
CA THR A 97 4.54 8.19 3.52
C THR A 97 3.68 8.37 2.27
N VAL A 98 3.00 7.32 1.80
CA VAL A 98 2.00 7.40 0.72
C VAL A 98 0.87 8.38 1.09
N ALA A 99 0.39 8.36 2.34
CA ALA A 99 -0.61 9.33 2.80
C ALA A 99 -0.10 10.77 2.69
N SER A 100 1.15 11.01 3.07
CA SER A 100 1.79 12.32 2.97
C SER A 100 1.95 12.77 1.52
N PHE A 101 2.38 11.87 0.63
CA PHE A 101 2.47 12.15 -0.82
C PHE A 101 1.13 12.62 -1.38
N TRP A 102 0.04 11.94 -1.05
CA TRP A 102 -1.30 12.32 -1.52
C TRP A 102 -1.83 13.59 -0.88
N THR A 103 -1.47 13.88 0.38
CA THR A 103 -1.78 15.18 1.01
C THR A 103 -1.12 16.32 0.26
N ASP A 104 0.11 16.13 -0.23
CA ASP A 104 0.82 17.14 -1.04
C ASP A 104 0.26 17.24 -2.48
N LEU A 105 -0.11 16.11 -3.10
CA LEU A 105 -0.55 16.08 -4.49
C LEU A 105 -2.01 16.54 -4.68
N MET A 106 -2.90 16.24 -3.73
CA MET A 106 -4.33 16.51 -3.88
C MET A 106 -4.67 17.98 -4.15
N PRO A 107 -4.11 18.97 -3.44
CA PRO A 107 -4.39 20.39 -3.72
C PRO A 107 -4.01 20.79 -5.16
N LEU A 108 -2.90 20.25 -5.68
CA LEU A 108 -2.46 20.52 -7.05
C LEU A 108 -3.42 19.92 -8.08
N LEU A 109 -3.89 18.69 -7.85
CA LEU A 109 -4.88 18.04 -8.71
C LEU A 109 -6.21 18.79 -8.70
N GLN A 110 -6.66 19.26 -7.53
CA GLN A 110 -7.89 20.04 -7.40
C GLN A 110 -7.83 21.34 -8.21
N LYS A 111 -6.67 22.01 -8.24
CA LYS A 111 -6.43 23.20 -9.06
C LYS A 111 -6.49 22.90 -10.56
N THR A 112 -6.01 21.72 -10.99
CA THR A 112 -5.98 21.33 -12.41
C THR A 112 -7.33 20.80 -12.91
N PHE A 113 -8.04 20.01 -12.10
CA PHE A 113 -9.16 19.20 -12.55
C PHE A 113 -10.51 19.50 -11.91
N ASP A 114 -10.57 20.26 -10.82
CA ASP A 114 -11.67 20.34 -9.84
C ASP A 114 -11.64 19.25 -8.75
N ALA A 115 -12.40 19.48 -7.67
CA ALA A 115 -12.42 18.62 -6.49
C ALA A 115 -13.02 17.23 -6.75
N THR A 116 -14.03 17.14 -7.60
CA THR A 116 -14.72 15.90 -7.92
C THR A 116 -13.79 14.99 -8.72
N THR A 117 -13.18 15.53 -9.78
CA THR A 117 -12.28 14.79 -10.67
C THR A 117 -11.00 14.40 -9.94
N ALA A 118 -10.41 15.29 -9.13
CA ALA A 118 -9.24 14.96 -8.32
C ALA A 118 -9.53 13.82 -7.32
N THR A 119 -10.71 13.84 -6.69
CA THR A 119 -11.15 12.76 -5.79
C THR A 119 -11.31 11.44 -6.54
N GLN A 120 -11.94 11.46 -7.72
CA GLN A 120 -12.06 10.28 -8.56
C GLN A 120 -10.70 9.71 -8.96
N TYR A 121 -9.73 10.56 -9.33
CA TYR A 121 -8.38 10.12 -9.70
C TYR A 121 -7.63 9.51 -8.51
N LYS A 122 -7.73 10.09 -7.31
CA LYS A 122 -7.19 9.47 -6.08
C LYS A 122 -7.83 8.10 -5.80
N GLN A 123 -9.15 7.99 -5.98
CA GLN A 123 -9.86 6.72 -5.83
C GLN A 123 -9.45 5.69 -6.90
N MET A 124 -9.10 6.13 -8.11
CA MET A 124 -8.56 5.23 -9.13
C MET A 124 -7.17 4.74 -8.76
N TRP A 125 -6.30 5.60 -8.22
CA TRP A 125 -5.00 5.15 -7.72
C TRP A 125 -5.14 4.03 -6.68
N LEU A 126 -6.07 4.15 -5.74
CA LEU A 126 -6.39 3.10 -4.76
C LEU A 126 -6.81 1.76 -5.41
N ARG A 127 -7.35 1.79 -6.63
CA ARG A 127 -7.71 0.58 -7.38
C ARG A 127 -6.54 0.00 -8.18
N VAL A 128 -5.49 0.77 -8.42
CA VAL A 128 -4.25 0.33 -9.09
C VAL A 128 -3.21 -0.12 -8.06
N ASP A 129 -3.19 0.50 -6.87
CA ASP A 129 -2.45 0.14 -5.65
C ASP A 129 -2.86 -1.23 -5.03
N LYS A 130 -3.43 -2.12 -5.86
CA LYS A 130 -3.81 -3.49 -5.49
C LYS A 130 -2.61 -4.44 -5.44
N THR A 131 -1.48 -4.07 -6.02
CA THR A 131 -0.31 -4.91 -6.13
C THR A 131 0.64 -4.69 -4.96
N PHE A 132 0.66 -5.69 -4.08
CA PHE A 132 1.75 -5.95 -3.16
C PHE A 132 3.12 -6.08 -3.89
N ASP A 133 3.13 -6.31 -5.20
CA ASP A 133 4.32 -6.62 -6.00
C ASP A 133 4.88 -5.42 -6.81
N ASN A 134 4.22 -4.26 -6.81
CA ASN A 134 4.66 -3.10 -7.62
C ASN A 134 5.28 -2.03 -6.74
N GLU A 135 6.39 -1.44 -7.20
CA GLU A 135 6.96 -0.25 -6.56
C GLU A 135 5.94 0.88 -6.59
N PHE A 136 5.95 1.75 -5.57
CA PHE A 136 5.07 2.92 -5.53
C PHE A 136 5.10 3.71 -6.85
N PHE A 137 6.29 3.87 -7.43
CA PHE A 137 6.48 4.59 -8.68
C PHE A 137 5.94 3.85 -9.91
N ASP A 138 5.94 2.51 -9.91
CA ASP A 138 5.29 1.73 -10.98
C ASP A 138 3.77 1.92 -10.93
N VAL A 139 3.19 1.81 -9.74
CA VAL A 139 1.76 2.08 -9.52
C VAL A 139 1.42 3.53 -9.91
N LEU A 140 2.29 4.49 -9.57
CA LEU A 140 2.12 5.89 -9.93
C LEU A 140 2.19 6.10 -11.46
N ASN A 141 3.08 5.40 -12.16
CA ASN A 141 3.21 5.47 -13.61
C ASN A 141 1.99 4.86 -14.33
N GLU A 142 1.52 3.69 -13.88
CA GLU A 142 0.30 3.07 -14.40
C GLU A 142 -0.94 3.97 -14.19
N TRP A 143 -1.06 4.55 -13.00
CA TRP A 143 -2.11 5.53 -12.69
C TRP A 143 -1.99 6.79 -13.53
N TYR A 144 -0.78 7.31 -13.73
CA TYR A 144 -0.54 8.49 -14.55
C TYR A 144 -0.99 8.25 -15.99
N ALA A 145 -0.65 7.09 -16.58
CA ALA A 145 -1.08 6.73 -17.93
C ALA A 145 -2.62 6.77 -18.05
N TYR A 146 -3.33 6.16 -17.10
CA TYR A 146 -4.79 6.20 -17.06
C TYR A 146 -5.34 7.64 -17.01
N CYS A 147 -4.81 8.48 -16.11
CA CYS A 147 -5.24 9.87 -15.98
C CYS A 147 -4.90 10.71 -17.22
N HIS A 148 -3.73 10.48 -17.81
CA HIS A 148 -3.25 11.17 -19.01
C HIS A 148 -4.22 10.96 -20.18
N TYR A 149 -4.58 9.71 -20.49
CA TYR A 149 -5.48 9.40 -21.61
C TYR A 149 -6.93 9.85 -21.39
N ARG A 150 -7.33 10.14 -20.14
CA ARG A 150 -8.67 10.65 -19.79
C ARG A 150 -8.73 12.15 -19.56
N SER A 151 -7.60 12.84 -19.68
CA SER A 151 -7.51 14.28 -19.50
C SER A 151 -7.49 15.01 -20.85
N ALA A 152 -8.04 16.24 -20.87
CA ALA A 152 -7.84 17.17 -21.97
C ALA A 152 -6.36 17.54 -22.11
N ASN A 153 -5.91 17.86 -23.33
CA ASN A 153 -4.48 18.03 -23.63
C ASN A 153 -3.80 19.08 -22.74
N ASN A 154 -4.46 20.23 -22.53
CA ASN A 154 -3.98 21.30 -21.65
C ASN A 154 -3.86 20.91 -20.17
N LYS A 155 -4.59 19.88 -19.71
CA LYS A 155 -4.52 19.37 -18.33
C LYS A 155 -3.47 18.26 -18.15
N ARG A 156 -3.06 17.58 -19.23
CA ARG A 156 -2.04 16.50 -19.18
C ARG A 156 -0.67 17.01 -18.74
N THR A 157 -0.22 18.13 -19.31
CA THR A 157 1.05 18.76 -18.93
C THR A 157 1.04 19.22 -17.48
N ALA A 158 -0.06 19.83 -17.03
CA ALA A 158 -0.21 20.24 -15.64
C ALA A 158 -0.22 19.05 -14.68
N LEU A 159 -0.90 17.95 -15.03
CA LEU A 159 -0.88 16.70 -14.27
C LEU A 159 0.55 16.18 -14.10
N TYR A 160 1.30 16.06 -15.20
CA TYR A 160 2.69 15.59 -15.18
C TYR A 160 3.57 16.48 -14.28
N ASN A 161 3.50 17.80 -14.45
CA ASN A 161 4.30 18.75 -13.66
C ASN A 161 3.97 18.69 -12.17
N ASN A 162 2.68 18.53 -11.82
CA ASN A 162 2.25 18.37 -10.43
C ASN A 162 2.81 17.08 -9.82
N ILE A 163 2.77 15.96 -10.56
CA ILE A 163 3.36 14.70 -10.11
C ILE A 163 4.86 14.85 -9.90
N GLN A 164 5.59 15.42 -10.87
CA GLN A 164 7.03 15.64 -10.76
C GLN A 164 7.39 16.51 -9.55
N THR A 165 6.63 17.59 -9.32
CA THR A 165 6.84 18.50 -8.19
C THR A 165 6.78 17.74 -6.86
N VAL A 166 5.77 16.89 -6.68
CA VAL A 166 5.63 16.11 -5.44
C VAL A 166 6.65 14.97 -5.40
N SER A 167 6.82 14.21 -6.47
CA SER A 167 7.79 13.10 -6.52
C SER A 167 9.21 13.54 -6.20
N ASN A 168 9.64 14.73 -6.63
CA ASN A 168 10.96 15.29 -6.30
C ASN A 168 11.14 15.52 -4.79
N LYS A 169 10.08 15.91 -4.06
CA LYS A 169 10.11 16.02 -2.59
C LYS A 169 10.40 14.68 -1.90
N TYR A 170 10.03 13.56 -2.55
CA TYR A 170 10.16 12.21 -2.01
C TYR A 170 11.25 11.38 -2.71
N ALA A 171 12.03 11.94 -3.64
CA ALA A 171 12.96 11.20 -4.48
C ALA A 171 13.98 10.35 -3.68
N ASN A 172 14.40 10.83 -2.50
CA ASN A 172 15.33 10.14 -1.61
C ASN A 172 14.65 9.47 -0.40
N ASN A 173 13.31 9.37 -0.39
CA ASN A 173 12.56 8.80 0.72
C ASN A 173 12.49 7.27 0.60
N SER A 174 13.37 6.57 1.32
CA SER A 174 13.43 5.10 1.34
C SER A 174 12.14 4.43 1.83
N LYS A 175 11.28 5.14 2.58
CA LYS A 175 9.98 4.61 3.02
C LYS A 175 8.97 4.54 1.88
N LEU A 176 9.07 5.45 0.90
CA LEU A 176 8.20 5.42 -0.28
C LEU A 176 8.59 4.30 -1.25
N ASN A 177 9.89 4.00 -1.34
CA ASN A 177 10.47 2.94 -2.19
C ASN A 177 10.50 1.56 -1.52
N TRP A 178 9.68 1.34 -0.50
CA TRP A 178 9.66 0.07 0.19
C TRP A 178 8.95 -1.01 -0.65
N LYS A 179 9.58 -2.19 -0.75
CA LYS A 179 9.03 -3.39 -1.39
C LYS A 179 8.75 -4.45 -0.35
N VAL A 180 7.61 -5.12 -0.46
CA VAL A 180 7.33 -6.28 0.41
C VAL A 180 8.08 -7.53 -0.07
N GLN A 181 8.43 -7.60 -1.35
CA GLN A 181 9.34 -8.60 -1.91
C GLN A 181 10.40 -7.86 -2.72
N GLY A 182 11.60 -7.74 -2.16
CA GLY A 182 12.75 -7.24 -2.92
C GLY A 182 13.27 -8.32 -3.88
N ASP A 183 14.23 -7.96 -4.72
CA ASP A 183 14.86 -8.85 -5.71
C ASP A 183 15.43 -10.13 -5.05
N ASP A 184 15.81 -10.04 -3.77
CA ASP A 184 16.25 -11.14 -2.92
C ASP A 184 15.19 -12.23 -2.67
N TYR A 185 13.90 -11.92 -2.78
CA TYR A 185 12.83 -12.93 -2.67
C TYR A 185 12.76 -13.80 -3.93
N TRP A 186 12.95 -13.17 -5.08
CA TRP A 186 12.97 -13.87 -6.35
C TRP A 186 14.29 -14.60 -6.56
N THR A 187 15.39 -14.16 -5.96
CA THR A 187 16.71 -14.77 -6.16
C THR A 187 16.73 -16.27 -5.83
N PRO A 188 16.25 -16.77 -4.67
CA PRO A 188 16.16 -18.21 -4.43
C PRO A 188 15.25 -18.95 -5.40
N ILE A 189 14.14 -18.35 -5.83
CA ILE A 189 13.18 -18.94 -6.79
C ILE A 189 13.81 -19.01 -8.19
N TYR A 190 14.46 -17.94 -8.65
CA TYR A 190 15.22 -17.91 -9.89
C TYR A 190 16.38 -18.89 -9.86
N MET A 191 17.10 -18.98 -8.74
CA MET A 191 18.19 -19.95 -8.58
C MET A 191 17.65 -21.39 -8.61
N SER A 192 16.53 -21.69 -7.95
CA SER A 192 15.92 -23.04 -8.02
C SER A 192 15.33 -23.36 -9.40
N MET A 193 14.83 -22.37 -10.14
CA MET A 193 14.44 -22.51 -11.56
C MET A 193 15.65 -22.72 -12.48
N LEU A 194 16.77 -22.04 -12.23
CA LEU A 194 18.01 -22.14 -13.02
C LEU A 194 18.78 -23.45 -12.74
N PHE A 195 18.67 -24.00 -11.53
CA PHE A 195 19.37 -25.23 -11.12
C PHE A 195 18.47 -26.48 -11.05
N GLY A 196 17.20 -26.39 -11.43
CA GLY A 196 16.33 -27.55 -11.69
C GLY A 196 15.95 -28.41 -10.47
N SER A 197 16.16 -27.93 -9.25
CA SER A 197 15.81 -28.66 -8.02
C SER A 197 14.44 -28.20 -7.50
N TRP A 198 13.43 -29.05 -7.69
CA TRP A 198 12.10 -28.96 -7.05
C TRP A 198 12.08 -29.74 -5.74
#